data_AF-A0A0E3NX44-F1
#
_entry.id   AF-A0A0E3NX44-F1
#
_cell.length_a   1.000
_cell.length_b   1.000
_cell.length_c   1.000
_cell.angle_alpha   90.00
_cell.angle_beta   90.00
_cell.angle_gamma   90.00
#
_symmetry.space_group_name_H-M   'P 1'
#
loop_
_entity.id
_entity.type
_entity.pdbx_description
1 polymer ?
#
loop_
_entity_poly.entity_id
_entity_poly.type
_entity_poly.pdbx_seq_one_letter_code
_entity_poly.pdbx_strand_id
1 'polypeptide(L)'
;MYRACTPADVKVLRELQGVMSKVRAEQGLFVSWGGYNSEARKEAKDAFFTIRLWDQGNILHEIFKYYEKFDDELKAELPLKRIWGLVVEE
;
A
#
# COMPACT_ATOMS: atom_id res chain seq x y z
N MET A 1 8.50 -19.86 -7.08
CA MET A 1 9.69 -19.19 -6.53
C MET A 1 9.36 -17.71 -6.34
N TYR A 2 8.77 -17.32 -5.21
CA TYR A 2 8.53 -15.90 -4.94
C TYR A 2 9.87 -15.27 -4.55
N ARG A 3 10.35 -14.31 -5.35
CA ARG A 3 11.52 -13.49 -5.00
C ARG A 3 11.29 -12.91 -3.60
N ALA A 4 12.28 -13.03 -2.72
CA ALA A 4 12.32 -12.25 -1.49
C ALA A 4 12.18 -10.79 -1.89
N CYS A 5 11.04 -10.19 -1.57
CA CYS A 5 10.79 -8.79 -1.90
C CYS A 5 11.63 -7.97 -0.93
N THR A 6 12.72 -7.39 -1.43
CA THR A 6 13.62 -6.55 -0.62
C THR A 6 12.81 -5.38 -0.05
N PRO A 7 12.91 -5.10 1.26
CA PRO A 7 12.22 -3.96 1.85
C PRO A 7 12.66 -2.66 1.16
N ALA A 8 11.70 -1.78 0.89
CA ALA A 8 11.98 -0.46 0.37
C ALA A 8 12.79 0.36 1.38
N ASP A 9 13.79 1.07 0.88
CA ASP A 9 14.68 1.89 1.68
C ASP A 9 14.24 3.36 1.73
N VAL A 10 14.96 4.14 2.53
CA VAL A 10 14.70 5.56 2.74
C VAL A 10 15.03 6.42 1.50
N LYS A 11 15.88 5.94 0.58
CA LYS A 11 16.26 6.71 -0.61
C LYS A 11 15.08 6.87 -1.54
N VAL A 12 14.31 5.80 -1.77
CA VAL A 12 13.10 5.84 -2.61
C VAL A 12 12.05 6.79 -2.01
N LEU A 13 11.90 6.83 -0.68
CA LEU A 13 11.02 7.78 -0.01
C LEU A 13 11.44 9.24 -0.26
N ARG A 14 12.74 9.54 -0.14
CA ARG A 14 13.29 10.89 -0.40
C ARG A 14 13.16 11.29 -1.87
N GLU A 15 13.36 10.35 -2.78
CA GLU A 15 13.12 10.58 -4.21
C GLU A 15 11.65 10.94 -4.46
N LEU A 16 10.71 10.23 -3.85
CA LEU A 16 9.28 10.58 -3.92
C LEU A 16 9.01 11.98 -3.37
N GLN A 17 9.58 12.35 -2.21
CA GLN A 17 9.45 13.70 -1.66
C GLN A 17 9.97 14.77 -2.64
N GLY A 18 11.11 14.51 -3.30
CA GLY A 18 11.67 15.40 -4.31
C GLY A 18 10.75 15.58 -5.52
N VAL A 19 10.19 14.47 -6.03
CA VAL A 19 9.21 14.51 -7.13
C VAL A 19 7.96 15.26 -6.72
N MET A 20 7.41 14.98 -5.53
CA MET A 20 6.23 15.68 -5.00
C MET A 20 6.46 17.20 -4.91
N SER A 21 7.61 17.62 -4.40
CA SER A 21 8.00 19.04 -4.35
C SER A 21 8.04 19.65 -5.75
N LYS A 22 8.63 18.95 -6.73
CA LYS A 22 8.72 19.42 -8.12
C LYS A 22 7.35 19.60 -8.76
N VAL A 23 6.42 18.68 -8.55
CA VAL A 23 5.07 18.73 -9.14
C VAL A 23 4.06 19.46 -8.26
N ARG A 24 4.48 19.99 -7.10
CA ARG A 24 3.64 20.63 -6.09
C ARG A 24 2.48 19.74 -5.61
N ALA A 25 2.73 18.44 -5.47
CA ALA A 25 1.77 17.51 -4.89
C ALA A 25 1.69 17.70 -3.37
N GLU A 26 0.48 17.84 -2.84
CA GLU A 26 0.24 17.94 -1.40
C GLU A 26 0.34 16.57 -0.70
N GLN A 27 -0.02 15.51 -1.43
CA GLN A 27 -0.10 14.15 -0.90
C GLN A 27 0.56 13.14 -1.82
N GLY A 28 1.16 12.12 -1.22
CA GLY A 28 1.82 11.02 -1.90
C GLY A 28 1.51 9.69 -1.23
N LEU A 29 1.41 8.66 -2.04
CA LEU A 29 1.25 7.29 -1.59
C LEU A 29 2.48 6.50 -2.03
N PHE A 30 3.27 6.02 -1.07
CA PHE A 30 4.37 5.12 -1.35
C PHE A 30 3.93 3.70 -1.06
N VAL A 31 3.95 2.82 -2.07
CA VAL A 31 3.47 1.44 -1.98
C VAL A 31 4.63 0.45 -2.12
N SER A 32 4.73 -0.54 -1.22
CA SER A 32 5.76 -1.58 -1.27
C SER A 32 5.25 -2.95 -0.81
N TRP A 33 5.33 -3.96 -1.69
CA TRP A 33 4.99 -5.34 -1.35
C TRP A 33 5.97 -6.00 -0.38
N GLY A 34 7.24 -5.57 -0.38
CA GLY A 34 8.29 -6.06 0.52
C GLY A 34 8.35 -5.33 1.87
N GLY A 35 7.41 -4.43 2.12
CA GLY A 35 7.44 -3.53 3.26
C GLY A 35 8.59 -2.53 3.19
N TYR A 36 9.03 -2.07 4.36
CA TYR A 36 9.98 -0.96 4.51
C TYR A 36 11.04 -1.27 5.56
N ASN A 37 12.25 -0.76 5.39
CA ASN A 37 13.25 -0.81 6.45
C ASN A 37 12.90 0.17 7.61
N SER A 38 13.62 0.08 8.72
CA SER A 38 13.36 0.91 9.91
C SER A 38 13.57 2.40 9.65
N GLU A 39 14.55 2.77 8.83
CA GLU A 39 14.86 4.15 8.48
C GLU A 39 13.73 4.79 7.66
N ALA A 40 13.24 4.10 6.62
CA ALA A 40 12.12 4.56 5.81
C ALA A 40 10.86 4.76 6.65
N ARG A 41 10.58 3.84 7.60
CA ARG A 41 9.45 4.01 8.52
C ARG A 41 9.62 5.19 9.47
N LYS A 42 10.85 5.46 9.92
CA LYS A 42 11.13 6.60 10.79
C LYS A 42 10.90 7.91 10.05
N GLU A 43 11.49 8.06 8.87
CA GLU A 43 11.37 9.29 8.08
C GLU A 43 9.97 9.52 7.54
N ALA A 44 9.22 8.46 7.21
CA ALA A 44 7.82 8.57 6.84
C ALA A 44 6.95 9.12 7.98
N LYS A 45 7.35 8.98 9.26
CA LYS A 45 6.62 9.62 10.37
C LYS A 45 6.77 11.14 10.34
N ASP A 46 7.93 11.65 9.94
CA ASP A 46 8.16 13.09 9.80
C ASP A 46 7.35 13.66 8.62
N ALA A 47 7.13 12.82 7.60
CA ALA A 47 6.29 13.14 6.44
C ALA A 47 4.84 12.67 6.56
N PHE A 48 4.31 12.35 7.75
CA PHE A 48 3.03 11.65 7.91
C PHE A 48 1.82 12.33 7.26
N PHE A 49 1.82 13.67 7.19
CA PHE A 49 0.73 14.45 6.59
C PHE A 49 0.82 14.56 5.07
N THR A 50 2.01 14.36 4.50
CA THR A 50 2.25 14.47 3.06
C THR A 50 2.41 13.11 2.41
N ILE A 51 2.92 12.09 3.12
CA ILE A 51 3.18 10.75 2.57
C ILE A 51 2.61 9.67 3.48
N ARG A 52 1.85 8.75 2.86
CA ARG A 52 1.43 7.49 3.46
C ARG A 52 2.26 6.33 2.92
N LEU A 53 2.61 5.39 3.79
CA LEU A 53 3.22 4.11 3.41
C LEU A 53 2.13 3.04 3.37
N TRP A 54 2.01 2.32 2.26
CA TRP A 54 1.15 1.14 2.13
C TRP A 54 1.98 -0.10 1.85
N ASP A 55 1.93 -1.05 2.77
CA ASP A 55 2.42 -2.40 2.51
C ASP A 55 1.33 -3.27 1.85
N GLN A 56 1.67 -4.52 1.55
CA GLN A 56 0.73 -5.50 1.02
C GLN A 56 -0.57 -5.60 1.84
N GLY A 57 -0.48 -5.55 3.16
CA GLY A 57 -1.64 -5.63 4.04
C GLY A 57 -2.56 -4.43 3.88
N ASN A 58 -1.99 -3.23 3.79
CA ASN A 58 -2.77 -2.01 3.56
C ASN A 58 -3.49 -2.03 2.21
N ILE A 59 -2.80 -2.45 1.14
CA ILE A 59 -3.40 -2.56 -0.19
C ILE A 59 -4.59 -3.52 -0.16
N LEU A 60 -4.39 -4.73 0.37
CA LEU A 60 -5.45 -5.74 0.43
C LEU A 60 -6.63 -5.27 1.27
N HIS A 61 -6.37 -4.63 2.41
CA HIS A 61 -7.42 -4.08 3.27
C HIS A 61 -8.29 -3.06 2.54
N GLU A 62 -7.68 -2.09 1.86
CA GLU A 62 -8.41 -1.04 1.16
C GLU A 62 -9.15 -1.57 -0.08
N ILE A 63 -8.56 -2.55 -0.79
CA ILE A 63 -9.24 -3.27 -1.86
C ILE A 63 -10.51 -3.93 -1.32
N PHE A 64 -10.41 -4.74 -0.26
CA PHE A 64 -11.57 -5.45 0.27
C PHE A 64 -12.64 -4.50 0.82
N LYS A 65 -12.21 -3.40 1.45
CA LYS A 65 -13.11 -2.39 2.02
C LYS A 65 -13.94 -1.66 0.95
N TYR A 66 -13.35 -1.40 -0.21
CA TYR A 66 -14.00 -0.64 -1.28
C TYR A 66 -14.38 -1.46 -2.51
N TYR A 67 -14.14 -2.77 -2.50
CA TYR A 67 -14.39 -3.66 -3.63
C TYR A 67 -15.79 -3.51 -4.23
N GLU A 68 -16.82 -3.37 -3.38
CA GLU A 68 -18.21 -3.21 -3.84
C GLU A 68 -18.42 -1.91 -4.66
N LYS A 69 -17.59 -0.89 -4.44
CA LYS A 69 -17.63 0.39 -5.15
C LYS A 69 -16.79 0.42 -6.44
N PHE A 70 -16.03 -0.64 -6.73
CA PHE A 70 -15.26 -0.72 -7.96
C PHE A 70 -16.20 -0.81 -9.16
N ASP A 71 -15.78 -0.26 -10.29
CA ASP A 71 -16.47 -0.42 -11.56
C ASP A 71 -16.42 -1.89 -12.04
N ASP A 72 -17.24 -2.19 -13.04
CA ASP A 72 -17.37 -3.55 -13.56
C ASP A 72 -16.10 -4.04 -14.26
N GLU A 73 -15.31 -3.13 -14.85
CA GLU A 73 -14.05 -3.44 -15.51
C GLU A 73 -13.00 -3.91 -14.49
N LEU A 74 -12.81 -3.15 -13.41
CA LEU A 74 -11.86 -3.48 -12.34
C LEU A 74 -12.28 -4.73 -11.56
N LYS A 75 -13.60 -4.95 -11.36
CA LYS A 75 -14.12 -6.20 -10.78
C LYS A 75 -13.87 -7.41 -11.70
N ALA A 76 -13.89 -7.23 -13.01
CA ALA A 76 -13.59 -8.29 -13.96
C ALA A 76 -12.09 -8.65 -13.98
N GLU A 77 -11.20 -7.66 -13.80
CA GLU A 77 -9.76 -7.90 -13.66
C GLU A 77 -9.38 -8.55 -12.33
N LEU A 78 -10.07 -8.18 -11.25
CA LEU A 78 -9.81 -8.67 -9.89
C LEU A 78 -11.03 -9.38 -9.28
N PRO A 79 -11.48 -10.52 -9.83
CA PRO A 79 -12.69 -11.18 -9.35
C PRO A 79 -12.48 -11.82 -7.98
N LEU A 80 -13.05 -11.21 -6.93
CA LEU A 80 -13.06 -11.79 -5.59
C LEU A 80 -14.08 -12.92 -5.48
N LYS A 81 -13.62 -14.08 -5.00
CA LYS A 81 -14.48 -15.23 -4.69
C LYS A 81 -14.86 -15.19 -3.22
N ARG A 82 -16.16 -15.15 -2.94
CA ARG A 82 -16.69 -15.32 -1.58
C ARG A 82 -16.61 -16.80 -1.22
N ILE A 83 -15.98 -17.11 -0.10
CA ILE A 83 -15.95 -18.46 0.48
C ILE A 83 -16.75 -18.47 1.78
N TRP A 84 -17.45 -19.56 2.05
CA TRP A 84 -18.15 -19.79 3.30
C TRP A 84 -17.30 -20.73 4.15
N GLY A 85 -16.93 -20.30 5.35
CA GLY A 85 -16.20 -21.10 6.33
C GLY A 85 -17.09 -21.38 7.54
N LEU A 86 -16.90 -22.54 8.17
CA LEU A 86 -17.53 -22.82 9.46
C LEU A 86 -16.91 -21.88 10.51
N VAL A 87 -17.77 -21.15 11.24
CA VAL A 87 -17.34 -20.40 12.42
C VAL A 87 -17.18 -21.40 13.55
N VAL A 88 -15.96 -21.54 14.06
CA VAL A 88 -15.73 -22.30 15.30
C VAL A 88 -16.04 -21.35 16.45
N GLU A 89 -17.15 -21.56 17.13
CA GLU A 89 -17.45 -20.92 18.41
C GLU A 89 -16.62 -21.62 19.50
N GLU A 90 -15.89 -20.86 20.32
CA GLU A 90 -15.21 -21.34 21.54
C GLU A 90 -16.16 -21.32 22.75
#